data_AF-A0A7W0LVX7-F1
#
_entry.id   AF-A0A7W0LVX7-F1
#
_cell.length_a   1.000
_cell.length_b   1.000
_cell.length_c   1.000
_cell.angle_alpha   90.00
_cell.angle_beta   90.00
_cell.angle_gamma   90.00
#
_symmetry.space_group_name_H-M   'P 1'
#
loop_
_entity.id
_entity.type
_entity.pdbx_description
1 polymer ?
#
loop_
_entity_poly.entity_id
_entity_poly.type
_entity_poly.pdbx_seq_one_letter_code
_entity_poly.pdbx_strand_id
1 'polypeptide(L)'
;MNHETLTLQEAAERAGVSPSALRRWAASGVIPQVRAANGEDWTPAAASHARVVATLRRRGRKLEEGREATKQGRLAYGFLEDMFPDRHSTRTLEDAAEATGLQPALIERFWTSLGLPGQGLDNLTEDDIQALRYAASVLASGFPLVAFLQLARVYGQALARIADAEVRLFHIYVHEPLIREGLPGLQMAEEMEHLAR
;
A
#
# COMPACT_ATOMS: atom_id res chain seq x y z
N MET A 1 -20.43 -16.36 -13.62
CA MET A 1 -20.44 -16.13 -12.16
C MET A 1 -21.12 -14.80 -11.91
N ASN A 2 -22.03 -14.71 -10.94
CA ASN A 2 -22.80 -13.48 -10.69
C ASN A 2 -21.84 -12.35 -10.27
N HIS A 3 -21.69 -11.34 -11.12
CA HIS A 3 -21.00 -10.11 -10.73
C HIS A 3 -21.89 -9.40 -9.70
N GLU A 4 -21.44 -9.34 -8.45
CA GLU A 4 -22.11 -8.57 -7.40
C GLU A 4 -22.08 -7.09 -7.82
N THR A 5 -23.23 -6.57 -8.25
CA THR A 5 -23.38 -5.17 -8.69
C THR A 5 -23.54 -4.28 -7.47
N LEU A 6 -22.63 -3.32 -7.32
CA LEU A 6 -22.69 -2.25 -6.33
C LEU A 6 -23.49 -1.08 -6.88
N THR A 7 -24.04 -0.27 -5.98
CA THR A 7 -24.54 1.06 -6.35
C THR A 7 -23.38 2.04 -6.53
N LEU A 8 -23.60 3.11 -7.30
CA LEU A 8 -22.63 4.21 -7.43
C LEU A 8 -22.21 4.79 -6.08
N GLN A 9 -23.10 4.80 -5.09
CA GLN A 9 -22.83 5.34 -3.77
C GLN A 9 -21.88 4.42 -2.97
N GLU A 10 -22.14 3.13 -2.95
CA GLU A 10 -21.27 2.14 -2.31
C GLU A 10 -19.90 2.07 -3.00
N ALA A 11 -19.87 2.16 -4.33
CA ALA A 11 -18.62 2.22 -5.09
C ALA A 11 -17.82 3.48 -4.76
N ALA A 12 -18.48 4.62 -4.57
CA ALA A 12 -17.84 5.89 -4.21
C ALA A 12 -17.28 5.88 -2.78
N GLU A 13 -18.04 5.33 -1.83
CA GLU A 13 -17.58 5.12 -0.45
C GLU A 13 -16.37 4.20 -0.42
N ARG A 14 -16.45 3.05 -1.11
CA ARG A 14 -15.31 2.13 -1.23
C ARG A 14 -14.11 2.78 -1.89
N ALA A 15 -14.31 3.64 -2.90
CA ALA A 15 -13.22 4.32 -3.59
C ALA A 15 -12.66 5.55 -2.83
N GLY A 16 -13.30 5.96 -1.73
CA GLY A 16 -12.90 7.14 -0.94
C GLY A 16 -13.08 8.46 -1.70
N VAL A 17 -14.04 8.54 -2.61
CA VAL A 17 -14.30 9.72 -3.46
C VAL A 17 -15.77 10.08 -3.53
N SER A 18 -16.10 11.29 -3.99
CA SER A 18 -17.50 11.65 -4.18
C SER A 18 -18.14 10.87 -5.34
N PRO A 19 -19.45 10.51 -5.27
CA PRO A 19 -20.17 9.89 -6.37
C PRO A 19 -20.09 10.70 -7.68
N SER A 20 -20.01 12.03 -7.57
CA SER A 20 -19.81 12.94 -8.69
C SER A 20 -18.42 12.85 -9.32
N ALA A 21 -17.37 12.62 -8.54
CA ALA A 21 -16.02 12.40 -9.06
C ALA A 21 -15.93 11.05 -9.79
N LEU A 22 -16.52 10.02 -9.19
CA LEU A 22 -16.55 8.68 -9.73
C LEU A 22 -17.30 8.62 -11.08
N ARG A 23 -18.44 9.30 -11.19
CA ARG A 23 -19.19 9.44 -12.46
C ARG A 23 -18.38 10.15 -13.56
N ARG A 24 -17.62 11.20 -13.21
CA ARG A 24 -16.74 11.89 -14.17
C ARG A 24 -15.62 10.99 -14.68
N TRP A 25 -15.07 10.12 -13.83
CA TRP A 25 -13.99 9.20 -14.21
C TRP A 25 -14.48 8.06 -15.12
N ALA A 26 -15.70 7.58 -14.90
CA ALA A 26 -16.37 6.70 -15.85
C ALA A 26 -16.54 7.39 -17.21
N ALA A 27 -17.07 8.62 -17.22
CA ALA A 27 -17.30 9.38 -18.46
C ALA A 27 -16.00 9.74 -19.23
N SER A 28 -14.87 9.93 -18.54
CA SER A 28 -13.57 10.23 -19.17
C SER A 28 -12.80 8.98 -19.60
N GLY A 29 -13.35 7.78 -19.37
CA GLY A 29 -12.72 6.51 -19.70
C GLY A 29 -11.48 6.20 -18.83
N VAL A 30 -11.38 6.83 -17.67
CA VAL A 30 -10.36 6.52 -16.65
C VAL A 30 -10.71 5.20 -15.96
N ILE A 31 -12.00 4.88 -15.87
CA ILE A 31 -12.51 3.57 -15.45
C ILE A 31 -13.15 2.94 -16.68
N PRO A 32 -12.39 2.21 -17.52
CA PRO A 32 -12.85 1.73 -18.82
C PRO A 32 -13.97 0.67 -18.75
N GLN A 33 -14.31 0.21 -17.55
CA GLN A 33 -15.25 -0.88 -17.28
C GLN A 33 -16.70 -0.39 -17.14
N VAL A 34 -16.92 0.89 -16.83
CA VAL A 34 -18.25 1.48 -16.70
C VAL A 34 -18.63 2.12 -18.05
N ARG A 35 -19.39 1.38 -18.87
CA ARG A 35 -19.85 1.87 -20.18
C ARG A 35 -20.98 2.88 -20.09
N ALA A 36 -21.77 2.84 -19.03
CA ALA A 36 -22.90 3.73 -18.79
C ALA A 36 -22.54 4.79 -17.74
N ALA A 37 -22.54 6.08 -18.13
CA ALA A 37 -22.44 7.21 -17.19
C ALA A 37 -23.57 7.21 -16.13
N ASN A 38 -24.60 6.41 -16.40
CA ASN A 38 -25.80 6.09 -15.65
C ASN A 38 -25.62 4.77 -14.87
N GLY A 39 -24.65 4.73 -13.96
CA GLY A 39 -24.79 4.20 -12.59
C GLY A 39 -25.10 2.72 -12.33
N GLU A 40 -25.35 1.87 -13.33
CA GLU A 40 -25.90 0.51 -13.09
C GLU A 40 -24.87 -0.63 -13.18
N ASP A 41 -23.64 -0.37 -13.65
CA ASP A 41 -22.60 -1.41 -13.85
C ASP A 41 -21.39 -1.24 -12.91
N TRP A 42 -21.59 -0.83 -11.65
CA TRP A 42 -20.47 -0.74 -10.71
C TRP A 42 -20.16 -2.10 -10.12
N THR A 43 -18.97 -2.63 -10.40
CA THR A 43 -18.46 -3.84 -9.74
C THR A 43 -17.50 -3.48 -8.60
N PRO A 44 -17.27 -4.38 -7.62
CA PRO A 44 -16.21 -4.23 -6.63
C PRO A 44 -14.85 -3.90 -7.27
N ALA A 45 -14.54 -4.55 -8.38
CA ALA A 45 -13.31 -4.32 -9.12
C ALA A 45 -13.21 -2.91 -9.73
N ALA A 46 -14.32 -2.37 -10.25
CA ALA A 46 -14.40 -0.99 -10.73
C ALA A 46 -14.23 0.03 -9.59
N ALA A 47 -14.77 -0.26 -8.40
CA ALA A 47 -14.59 0.57 -7.21
C ALA A 47 -13.13 0.54 -6.70
N SER A 48 -12.50 -0.65 -6.68
CA SER A 48 -11.08 -0.79 -6.32
C SER A 48 -10.17 -0.07 -7.31
N HIS A 49 -10.43 -0.19 -8.62
CA HIS A 49 -9.72 0.59 -9.66
C HIS A 49 -9.84 2.10 -9.43
N ALA A 50 -11.05 2.58 -9.13
CA ALA A 50 -11.28 3.99 -8.83
C ALA A 50 -10.51 4.45 -7.60
N ARG A 51 -10.37 3.61 -6.57
CA ARG A 51 -9.55 3.91 -5.38
C ARG A 51 -8.08 4.07 -5.74
N VAL A 52 -7.52 3.16 -6.54
CA VAL A 52 -6.12 3.25 -6.99
C VAL A 52 -5.89 4.56 -7.75
N VAL A 53 -6.81 4.93 -8.65
CA VAL A 53 -6.78 6.22 -9.35
C VAL A 53 -6.85 7.40 -8.36
N ALA A 54 -7.70 7.32 -7.34
CA ALA A 54 -7.82 8.35 -6.31
C ALA A 54 -6.51 8.52 -5.51
N THR A 55 -5.87 7.42 -5.13
CA THR A 55 -4.59 7.41 -4.41
C THR A 55 -3.46 7.99 -5.26
N LEU A 56 -3.34 7.61 -6.54
CA LEU A 56 -2.37 8.20 -7.45
C LEU A 56 -2.56 9.71 -7.62
N ARG A 57 -3.81 10.19 -7.66
CA ARG A 57 -4.12 11.62 -7.72
C ARG A 57 -3.76 12.38 -6.44
N ARG A 58 -4.01 11.80 -5.26
CA ARG A 58 -3.59 12.40 -3.98
C ARG A 58 -2.08 12.59 -3.92
N ARG A 59 -1.31 11.67 -4.52
CA ARG A 59 0.16 11.73 -4.65
C ARG A 59 0.63 12.67 -5.79
N GLY A 60 -0.24 13.48 -6.38
CA GLY A 60 0.11 14.54 -7.35
C GLY A 60 0.29 14.09 -8.81
N ARG A 61 -0.04 12.84 -9.15
CA ARG A 61 0.09 12.30 -10.51
C ARG A 61 -1.08 12.75 -11.41
N LYS A 62 -0.81 13.09 -12.67
CA LYS A 62 -1.82 13.53 -13.65
C LYS A 62 -2.67 12.33 -14.16
N LEU A 63 -3.93 12.59 -14.51
CA LEU A 63 -4.90 11.57 -14.98
C LEU A 63 -4.42 10.77 -16.21
N GLU A 64 -3.67 11.41 -17.10
CA GLU A 64 -3.04 10.77 -18.29
C GLU A 64 -2.02 9.69 -17.90
N GLU A 65 -1.25 9.90 -16.83
CA GLU A 65 -0.27 8.91 -16.35
C GLU A 65 -0.94 7.70 -15.68
N GLY A 66 -2.11 7.91 -15.07
CA GLY A 66 -2.95 6.83 -14.55
C GLY A 66 -3.43 5.91 -15.68
N ARG A 67 -3.87 6.48 -16.79
CA ARG A 67 -4.34 5.75 -17.99
C ARG A 67 -3.24 4.90 -18.61
N GLU A 68 -2.02 5.41 -18.64
CA GLU A 68 -0.86 4.70 -19.16
C GLU A 68 -0.37 3.60 -18.18
N ALA A 69 -0.42 3.85 -16.87
CA ALA A 69 -0.15 2.84 -15.85
C ALA A 69 -1.17 1.69 -15.88
N THR A 70 -2.45 1.97 -16.18
CA THR A 70 -3.48 0.96 -16.43
C THR A 70 -3.14 0.07 -17.62
N LYS A 71 -2.71 0.66 -18.73
CA LYS A 71 -2.32 -0.07 -19.94
C LYS A 71 -1.08 -0.94 -19.75
N GLN A 72 -0.15 -0.49 -18.89
CA GLN A 72 1.12 -1.16 -18.65
C GLN A 72 1.10 -2.18 -17.49
N GLY A 73 -0.07 -2.48 -16.91
CA GLY A 73 -0.19 -3.43 -15.79
C GLY A 73 0.40 -2.93 -14.46
N ARG A 74 0.89 -1.68 -14.41
CA ARG A 74 1.53 -1.09 -13.21
C ARG A 74 0.54 -0.77 -12.09
N LEU A 75 -0.76 -0.83 -12.35
CA LEU A 75 -1.79 -0.70 -11.32
C LEU A 75 -1.86 -1.91 -10.38
N ALA A 76 -1.42 -3.10 -10.81
CA ALA A 76 -1.44 -4.32 -9.99
C ALA A 76 -0.67 -4.16 -8.66
N TYR A 77 0.39 -3.35 -8.65
CA TYR A 77 1.13 -3.02 -7.42
C TYR A 77 0.32 -2.15 -6.45
N GLY A 78 -0.54 -1.27 -6.95
CA GLY A 78 -1.43 -0.46 -6.11
C GLY A 78 -2.52 -1.30 -5.43
N PHE A 79 -2.94 -2.42 -6.04
CA PHE A 79 -3.86 -3.38 -5.40
C PHE A 79 -3.20 -4.13 -4.24
N LEU A 80 -1.90 -4.45 -4.34
CA LEU A 80 -1.14 -5.07 -3.25
C LEU A 80 -0.93 -4.12 -2.06
N GLU A 81 -0.65 -2.82 -2.32
CA GLU A 81 -0.55 -1.79 -1.27
C GLU A 81 -1.86 -1.71 -0.45
N ASP A 82 -3.02 -1.94 -1.07
CA ASP A 82 -4.36 -1.92 -0.44
C ASP A 82 -4.70 -3.21 0.35
N MET A 83 -4.01 -4.33 0.12
CA MET A 83 -4.22 -5.57 0.90
C MET A 83 -3.63 -5.48 2.30
N PHE A 84 -2.62 -4.63 2.47
CA PHE A 84 -2.13 -4.30 3.79
C PHE A 84 -3.09 -3.25 4.36
N PRO A 85 -3.78 -3.54 5.48
CA PRO A 85 -4.69 -2.57 6.07
C PRO A 85 -3.95 -1.24 6.24
N ASP A 86 -4.64 -0.13 5.97
CA ASP A 86 -4.21 1.20 6.40
C ASP A 86 -3.96 1.10 7.91
N ARG A 87 -2.72 0.79 8.28
CA ARG A 87 -2.28 0.81 9.66
C ARG A 87 -2.41 2.27 10.02
N HIS A 88 -3.44 2.63 10.79
CA HIS A 88 -3.68 4.01 11.21
C HIS A 88 -2.40 4.55 11.83
N SER A 89 -1.65 5.24 11.00
CA SER A 89 -0.35 5.77 11.26
C SER A 89 -0.62 7.22 11.61
N THR A 90 -0.42 7.55 12.88
CA THR A 90 -0.76 8.87 13.43
C THR A 90 0.28 9.37 14.41
N ARG A 91 1.29 8.54 14.73
CA ARG A 91 2.32 8.86 15.70
C ARG A 91 3.51 9.50 15.01
N THR A 92 4.03 10.53 15.65
CA THR A 92 5.23 11.26 15.23
C THR A 92 6.47 10.69 15.90
N LEU A 93 7.65 11.14 15.45
CA LEU A 93 8.92 10.85 16.11
C LEU A 93 8.93 11.34 17.56
N GLU A 94 8.31 12.49 17.83
CA GLU A 94 8.15 13.05 19.17
C GLU A 94 7.30 12.14 20.07
N ASP A 95 6.16 11.64 19.57
CA ASP A 95 5.32 10.69 20.30
C ASP A 95 6.09 9.41 20.64
N ALA A 96 6.92 8.93 19.70
CA ALA A 96 7.74 7.75 19.91
C ALA A 96 8.85 7.99 20.96
N ALA A 97 9.49 9.16 20.94
CA ALA A 97 10.47 9.54 21.95
C ALA A 97 9.83 9.61 23.35
N GLU A 98 8.65 10.21 23.48
CA GLU A 98 7.89 10.25 24.73
C GLU A 98 7.51 8.84 25.21
N ALA A 99 6.97 8.00 24.31
CA ALA A 99 6.49 6.67 24.65
C ALA A 99 7.59 5.66 25.03
N THR A 100 8.85 5.93 24.67
CA THR A 100 9.98 5.00 24.85
C THR A 100 11.08 5.55 25.75
N GLY A 101 11.11 6.87 25.98
CA GLY A 101 12.20 7.55 26.67
C GLY A 101 13.51 7.62 25.87
N LEU A 102 13.50 7.19 24.59
CA LEU A 102 14.67 7.27 23.73
C LEU A 102 14.83 8.67 23.15
N GLN A 103 16.07 9.07 22.91
CA GLN A 103 16.36 10.32 22.20
C GLN A 103 15.91 10.18 20.73
N PRO A 104 15.29 11.22 20.13
CA PRO A 104 14.87 11.19 18.72
C PRO A 104 15.98 10.76 17.75
N ALA A 105 17.19 11.29 17.94
CA ALA A 105 18.37 10.94 17.13
C ALA A 105 18.75 9.44 17.24
N LEU A 106 18.45 8.78 18.36
CA LEU A 106 18.67 7.35 18.53
C LEU A 106 17.60 6.54 17.81
N ILE A 107 16.33 6.98 17.83
CA ILE A 107 15.24 6.38 17.07
C ILE A 107 15.55 6.46 15.57
N GLU A 108 15.94 7.63 15.06
CA GLU A 108 16.37 7.81 13.67
C GLU A 108 17.52 6.88 13.28
N ARG A 109 18.52 6.75 14.17
CA ARG A 109 19.67 5.88 13.93
C ARG A 109 19.28 4.40 13.93
N PHE A 110 18.34 3.98 14.77
CA PHE A 110 17.80 2.63 14.76
C PHE A 110 17.02 2.36 13.48
N TRP A 111 16.13 3.28 13.08
CA TRP A 111 15.35 3.24 11.84
C TRP A 111 16.23 3.10 10.60
N THR A 112 17.25 3.96 10.53
CA THR A 112 18.26 3.93 9.46
C THR A 112 19.07 2.63 9.49
N SER A 113 19.36 2.09 10.68
CA SER A 113 20.10 0.82 10.79
C SER A 113 19.28 -0.34 10.25
N LEU A 114 17.96 -0.36 10.45
CA LEU A 114 17.05 -1.33 9.82
C LEU A 114 16.94 -1.15 8.30
N GLY A 115 17.44 -0.04 7.74
CA GLY A 115 17.33 0.28 6.33
C GLY A 115 15.98 0.87 5.93
N LEU A 116 15.19 1.33 6.90
CA LEU A 116 13.88 1.94 6.66
C LEU A 116 14.03 3.43 6.26
N PRO A 117 13.14 3.95 5.39
CA PRO A 117 13.19 5.34 4.96
C PRO A 117 12.82 6.29 6.12
N GLY A 118 13.52 7.42 6.21
CA GLY A 118 13.29 8.43 7.25
C GLY A 118 11.88 9.03 7.22
N GLN A 119 11.23 9.10 6.05
CA GLN A 119 9.83 9.57 5.96
C GLN A 119 8.84 8.68 6.73
N GLY A 120 9.21 7.45 7.06
CA GLY A 120 8.39 6.56 7.90
C GLY A 120 8.26 7.05 9.34
N LEU A 121 9.18 7.91 9.81
CA LEU A 121 9.15 8.46 11.18
C LEU A 121 8.11 9.56 11.36
N ASP A 122 7.65 10.18 10.27
CA ASP A 122 6.57 11.17 10.30
C ASP A 122 5.21 10.51 10.55
N ASN A 123 5.14 9.18 10.46
CA ASN A 123 3.90 8.44 10.37
C ASN A 123 4.03 7.01 10.90
N LEU A 124 4.28 6.89 12.20
CA LEU A 124 4.49 5.63 12.90
C LEU A 124 3.16 4.96 13.29
N THR A 125 3.16 3.64 13.22
CA THR A 125 2.07 2.75 13.65
C THR A 125 2.31 2.30 15.09
N GLU A 126 1.27 1.80 15.77
CA GLU A 126 1.42 1.28 17.15
C GLU A 126 2.41 0.10 17.24
N ASP A 127 2.52 -0.71 16.18
CA ASP A 127 3.53 -1.78 16.11
C ASP A 127 4.95 -1.23 16.04
N ASP A 128 5.16 -0.10 15.35
CA ASP A 128 6.46 0.57 15.30
C ASP A 128 6.83 1.10 16.69
N ILE A 129 5.88 1.71 17.40
CA ILE A 129 6.07 2.15 18.79
C ILE A 129 6.41 0.94 19.68
N GLN A 130 5.71 -0.18 19.51
CA GLN A 130 5.98 -1.39 20.27
C GLN A 130 7.37 -1.97 19.98
N ALA A 131 7.82 -1.96 18.72
CA ALA A 131 9.18 -2.33 18.35
C ALA A 131 10.24 -1.44 19.01
N LEU A 132 10.00 -0.12 19.04
CA LEU A 132 10.88 0.84 19.72
C LEU A 132 10.89 0.64 21.24
N ARG A 133 9.77 0.25 21.87
CA ARG A 133 9.74 -0.12 23.29
C ARG A 133 10.60 -1.35 23.59
N TYR A 134 10.62 -2.34 22.70
CA TYR A 134 11.53 -3.49 22.85
C TYR A 134 12.99 -3.07 22.73
N ALA A 135 13.31 -2.21 21.75
CA ALA A 135 14.65 -1.64 21.61
C ALA A 135 15.09 -0.88 22.87
N ALA A 136 14.22 -0.02 23.41
CA ALA A 136 14.46 0.69 24.66
C ALA A 136 14.73 -0.26 25.84
N SER A 137 13.92 -1.32 25.97
CA SER A 137 14.07 -2.32 27.01
C SER A 137 15.42 -3.05 26.93
N VAL A 138 15.86 -3.41 25.73
CA VAL A 138 17.18 -4.03 25.50
C VAL A 138 18.30 -3.09 25.92
N LEU A 139 18.25 -1.82 25.52
CA LEU A 139 19.28 -0.84 25.87
C LEU A 139 19.30 -0.54 27.38
N ALA A 140 18.13 -0.46 28.03
CA ALA A 140 18.01 -0.25 29.47
C ALA A 140 18.64 -1.40 30.30
N SER A 141 18.73 -2.61 29.74
CA SER A 141 19.44 -3.73 30.37
C SER A 141 20.97 -3.59 30.38
N GLY A 142 21.51 -2.55 29.75
CA GLY A 142 22.96 -2.33 29.60
C GLY A 142 23.55 -2.96 28.33
N PHE A 143 22.71 -3.46 27.41
CA PHE A 143 23.19 -4.03 26.16
C PHE A 143 23.92 -2.97 25.31
N PRO A 144 25.10 -3.27 24.73
CA PRO A 144 25.89 -2.27 24.02
C PRO A 144 25.16 -1.72 22.78
N LEU A 145 24.96 -0.40 22.74
CA LEU A 145 24.25 0.29 21.65
C LEU A 145 24.84 -0.04 20.27
N VAL A 146 26.17 -0.04 20.14
CA VAL A 146 26.84 -0.30 18.86
C VAL A 146 26.53 -1.71 18.35
N ALA A 147 26.58 -2.71 19.22
CA ALA A 147 26.25 -4.10 18.88
C ALA A 147 24.76 -4.24 18.52
N PHE A 148 23.88 -3.55 19.26
CA PHE A 148 22.44 -3.56 18.99
C PHE A 148 22.11 -3.01 17.60
N LEU A 149 22.70 -1.87 17.23
CA LEU A 149 22.51 -1.27 15.92
C LEU A 149 23.11 -2.11 14.79
N GLN A 150 24.21 -2.82 15.06
CA GLN A 150 24.76 -3.79 14.10
C GLN A 150 23.80 -4.96 13.87
N LEU A 151 23.20 -5.51 14.93
CA LEU A 151 22.21 -6.56 14.83
C LEU A 151 20.95 -6.10 14.07
N ALA A 152 20.46 -4.90 14.38
CA ALA A 152 19.35 -4.29 13.66
C ALA A 152 19.63 -4.21 12.15
N ARG A 153 20.86 -3.85 11.76
CA ARG A 153 21.28 -3.85 10.34
C ARG A 153 21.24 -5.23 9.69
N VAL A 154 21.68 -6.27 10.40
CA VAL A 154 21.62 -7.64 9.88
C VAL A 154 20.16 -8.07 9.66
N TYR A 155 19.27 -7.77 10.61
CA TYR A 155 17.84 -8.06 10.47
C TYR A 155 17.20 -7.29 9.31
N GLY A 156 17.45 -5.98 9.22
CA GLY A 156 16.95 -5.15 8.12
C GLY A 156 17.36 -5.69 6.75
N GLN A 157 18.63 -6.04 6.58
CA GLN A 157 19.14 -6.63 5.34
C GLN A 157 18.53 -8.00 5.01
N ALA A 158 18.32 -8.84 6.02
CA ALA A 158 17.71 -10.15 5.82
C ALA A 158 16.23 -10.02 5.40
N LEU A 159 15.47 -9.17 6.10
CA LEU A 159 14.06 -8.91 5.80
C LEU A 159 13.90 -8.27 4.42
N ALA A 160 14.75 -7.32 4.05
CA ALA A 160 14.72 -6.72 2.71
C ALA A 160 14.90 -7.77 1.60
N ARG A 161 15.84 -8.72 1.78
CA ARG A 161 16.03 -9.81 0.81
C ARG A 161 14.83 -10.75 0.73
N ILE A 162 14.17 -11.01 1.86
CA ILE A 162 12.95 -11.83 1.90
C ILE A 162 11.83 -11.10 1.14
N ALA A 163 11.58 -9.83 1.45
CA ALA A 163 10.58 -9.01 0.77
C ALA A 163 10.84 -8.92 -0.75
N ASP A 164 12.09 -8.71 -1.17
CA ASP A 164 12.47 -8.71 -2.59
C ASP A 164 12.17 -10.05 -3.28
N ALA A 165 12.39 -11.17 -2.58
CA ALA A 165 12.10 -12.50 -3.09
C ALA A 165 10.59 -12.73 -3.20
N GLU A 166 9.81 -12.32 -2.21
CA GLU A 166 8.35 -12.42 -2.20
C GLU A 166 7.72 -11.59 -3.31
N VAL A 167 8.14 -10.33 -3.48
CA VAL A 167 7.69 -9.46 -4.58
C VAL A 167 8.03 -10.08 -5.94
N ARG A 168 9.22 -10.66 -6.08
CA ARG A 168 9.65 -11.33 -7.31
C ARG A 168 8.82 -12.58 -7.61
N LEU A 169 8.53 -13.41 -6.59
CA LEU A 169 7.69 -14.59 -6.75
C LEU A 169 6.30 -14.20 -7.22
N PHE A 170 5.71 -13.17 -6.62
CA PHE A 170 4.42 -12.65 -7.05
C PHE A 170 4.46 -12.14 -8.50
N HIS A 171 5.52 -11.41 -8.88
CA HIS A 171 5.67 -10.96 -10.26
C HIS A 171 5.73 -12.12 -11.26
N ILE A 172 6.54 -13.14 -10.98
CA ILE A 172 6.78 -14.25 -11.91
C ILE A 172 5.60 -15.21 -11.98
N TYR A 173 4.95 -15.51 -10.86
CA TYR A 173 3.95 -16.58 -10.77
C TYR A 173 2.50 -16.08 -10.75
N VAL A 174 2.27 -14.79 -10.52
CA VAL A 174 0.92 -14.21 -10.53
C VAL A 174 0.80 -13.19 -11.65
N HIS A 175 1.66 -12.17 -11.67
CA HIS A 175 1.52 -11.07 -12.65
C HIS A 175 1.86 -11.46 -14.09
N GLU A 176 2.99 -12.13 -14.33
CA GLU A 176 3.41 -12.53 -15.70
C GLU A 176 2.44 -13.50 -16.39
N PRO A 177 1.92 -14.57 -15.74
CA PRO A 177 0.95 -15.48 -16.37
C PRO A 177 -0.33 -14.77 -16.79
N LEU A 178 -0.86 -13.92 -15.91
CA LEU A 178 -2.07 -13.14 -16.17
C LEU A 178 -1.89 -12.20 -17.38
N ILE A 179 -0.69 -11.62 -17.57
CA ILE A 179 -0.35 -10.84 -18.76
C ILE A 179 -0.29 -11.71 -20.03
N ARG A 180 0.33 -12.89 -19.97
CA ARG A 180 0.47 -13.79 -21.13
C ARG A 180 -0.88 -14.32 -21.61
N GLU A 181 -1.85 -14.48 -20.71
CA GLU A 181 -3.22 -14.88 -21.04
C GLU A 181 -4.03 -13.76 -21.73
N GLY A 182 -3.47 -12.55 -21.84
CA GLY A 182 -4.11 -11.42 -22.52
C GLY A 182 -5.31 -10.87 -21.75
N LEU A 183 -5.43 -11.21 -20.47
CA LEU A 183 -6.53 -10.76 -19.61
C LEU A 183 -6.50 -9.23 -19.53
N PRO A 184 -7.62 -8.53 -19.72
CA PRO A 184 -7.71 -7.11 -19.42
C PRO A 184 -7.28 -6.87 -17.96
N GLY A 185 -6.54 -5.80 -17.67
CA GLY A 185 -5.96 -5.55 -16.34
C GLY A 185 -6.94 -5.55 -15.16
N LEU A 186 -8.26 -5.53 -15.41
CA LEU A 186 -9.29 -5.74 -14.39
C LEU A 186 -9.42 -7.21 -13.95
N GLN A 187 -9.43 -8.16 -14.90
CA GLN A 187 -9.51 -9.58 -14.57
C GLN A 187 -8.26 -10.02 -13.80
N MET A 188 -7.10 -9.44 -14.12
CA MET A 188 -5.90 -9.66 -13.31
C MET A 188 -6.07 -9.16 -11.87
N ALA A 189 -6.69 -7.99 -11.68
CA ALA A 189 -6.94 -7.44 -10.35
C ALA A 189 -7.99 -8.24 -9.55
N GLU A 190 -9.04 -8.74 -10.22
CA GLU A 190 -10.06 -9.62 -9.60
C GLU A 190 -9.47 -10.96 -9.16
N GLU A 191 -8.64 -11.59 -9.99
CA GLU A 191 -7.92 -12.81 -9.63
C GLU A 191 -6.90 -12.56 -8.51
N MET A 192 -6.20 -11.42 -8.53
CA MET A 192 -5.31 -11.00 -7.44
C MET A 192 -6.05 -10.76 -6.12
N GLU A 193 -7.26 -10.18 -6.14
CA GLU A 193 -8.10 -9.99 -4.94
C GLU A 193 -8.60 -11.33 -4.38
N HIS A 194 -8.91 -12.30 -5.25
CA HIS A 194 -9.31 -13.64 -4.86
C HIS A 194 -8.19 -14.42 -4.17
N LEU A 195 -6.93 -14.23 -4.58
CA LEU A 195 -5.75 -14.85 -3.94
C LEU A 195 -5.46 -14.30 -2.53
N ALA A 196 -6.04 -13.15 -2.17
CA ALA A 196 -5.77 -12.44 -0.92
C ALA A 196 -6.77 -12.76 0.21
N ARG A 197 -7.84 -13.53 -0.07
CA ARG A 197 -8.81 -14.02 0.92
C ARG A 197 -8.48 -15.43 1.38
#